data_AF-A0AAE9IZ16-F1
#
_entry.id   AF-A0AAE9IZ16-F1
#
_cell.length_a   1.000
_cell.length_b   1.000
_cell.length_c   1.000
_cell.angle_alpha   90.00
_cell.angle_beta   90.00
_cell.angle_gamma   90.00
#
_symmetry.space_group_name_H-M   'P 1'
#
loop_
_entity.id
_entity.type
_entity.pdbx_description
1 polymer ?
#
loop_
_entity_poly.entity_id
_entity_poly.type
_entity_poly.pdbx_seq_one_letter_code
_entity_poly.pdbx_strand_id
1 'polypeptide(L)'
;MKLFRVAIFFLTICFLKTTYSLDPCVLCSSFLAVPKTWDNAAEILNVVCTKLGCNECGELLKSTDLTTSYANMYPHIVDCRTNLCRNYCKKMLN
;
A
#
# COMPACT_ATOMS: atom_id res chain seq x y z
N MET A 1 26.11 29.16 7.54
CA MET A 1 24.69 29.56 7.41
C MET A 1 23.99 29.03 6.15
N LYS A 2 24.68 28.71 5.04
CA LYS A 2 24.05 28.21 3.80
C LYS A 2 23.74 26.69 3.84
N LEU A 3 24.62 25.88 4.42
CA LEU A 3 24.42 24.41 4.53
C LEU A 3 23.27 24.02 5.45
N PHE A 4 23.04 24.78 6.52
CA PHE A 4 21.95 24.53 7.47
C PHE A 4 20.57 24.76 6.84
N ARG A 5 20.46 25.69 5.89
CA ARG A 5 19.22 25.96 5.15
C ARG A 5 18.86 24.82 4.19
N VAL A 6 19.85 24.17 3.60
CA VAL A 6 19.64 23.01 2.71
C VAL A 6 19.19 21.78 3.50
N ALA A 7 19.78 21.54 4.68
CA ALA A 7 19.39 20.43 5.55
C ALA A 7 17.94 20.57 6.07
N ILE A 8 17.53 21.80 6.43
CA ILE A 8 16.15 22.09 6.84
C ILE A 8 15.17 21.89 5.67
N PHE A 9 15.55 22.30 4.45
CA PHE A 9 14.71 22.14 3.27
C PHE A 9 14.48 20.66 2.90
N PHE A 10 15.54 19.83 2.98
CA PHE A 10 15.43 18.38 2.79
C PHE A 10 14.56 17.71 3.85
N LEU A 11 14.69 18.11 5.12
CA LEU A 11 13.84 17.61 6.20
C LEU A 11 12.36 17.97 5.95
N THR A 12 12.06 19.21 5.52
CA THR A 12 10.68 19.62 5.24
C THR A 12 10.03 18.87 4.08
N ILE A 13 10.81 18.48 3.05
CA ILE A 13 10.29 17.70 1.90
C ILE A 13 9.96 16.26 2.33
N CYS A 14 10.73 15.66 3.25
CA CYS A 14 10.44 14.32 3.78
C CYS A 14 9.20 14.29 4.70
N PHE A 15 8.85 15.40 5.36
CA PHE A 15 7.66 15.50 6.22
C PHE A 15 6.38 15.91 5.48
N LEU A 16 6.48 16.40 4.24
CA LEU A 16 5.35 16.57 3.32
C LEU A 16 4.94 15.21 2.75
N LYS A 17 4.61 14.25 3.63
CA LYS A 17 3.82 13.09 3.22
C LYS A 17 2.45 13.62 2.84
N THR A 18 2.20 13.71 1.54
CA THR A 18 0.88 13.81 0.95
C THR A 18 0.03 12.70 1.57
N THR A 19 -0.81 13.05 2.55
CA THR A 19 -1.87 12.17 3.01
C THR A 19 -2.85 12.08 1.86
N TYR A 20 -2.62 11.14 0.95
CA TYR A 20 -3.66 10.65 0.07
C TYR A 20 -4.80 10.19 0.99
N SER A 21 -5.86 10.98 1.06
CA SER A 21 -7.10 10.62 1.75
C SER A 21 -7.84 9.60 0.89
N LEU A 22 -7.23 8.43 0.69
CA LEU A 22 -7.93 7.26 0.21
C LEU A 22 -8.88 6.86 1.32
N ASP A 23 -10.18 6.92 1.04
CA ASP A 23 -11.19 6.39 1.96
C ASP A 23 -10.84 4.91 2.24
N PRO A 24 -10.49 4.57 3.49
CA PRO A 24 -10.07 3.21 3.84
C PRO A 24 -11.19 2.19 3.55
N CYS A 25 -12.44 2.64 3.40
CA CYS A 25 -13.59 1.81 3.10
C CYS A 25 -13.66 1.31 1.67
N VAL A 26 -12.87 1.89 0.76
CA VAL A 26 -12.71 1.33 -0.60
C VAL A 26 -12.14 -0.08 -0.52
N LEU A 27 -11.18 -0.33 0.38
CA LEU A 27 -10.60 -1.65 0.64
C LEU A 27 -11.63 -2.63 1.24
N CYS A 28 -12.76 -2.15 1.75
CA CYS A 28 -13.80 -2.97 2.35
C CYS A 28 -14.85 -3.44 1.34
N SER A 29 -14.86 -2.86 0.15
CA SER A 29 -15.73 -3.31 -0.93
C SER A 29 -15.37 -4.74 -1.37
N SER A 30 -16.38 -5.57 -1.62
CA SER A 30 -16.21 -6.93 -2.18
C SER A 30 -15.50 -6.92 -3.54
N PHE A 31 -15.46 -5.75 -4.19
CA PHE A 31 -14.80 -5.51 -5.47
C PHE A 31 -13.26 -5.59 -5.39
N LEU A 32 -12.69 -5.27 -4.22
CA LEU A 32 -11.25 -5.39 -3.97
C LEU A 32 -10.98 -6.65 -3.16
N ALA A 33 -11.07 -7.81 -3.80
CA ALA A 33 -10.68 -9.07 -3.19
C ALA A 33 -9.18 -9.06 -2.84
N VAL A 34 -8.82 -9.59 -1.66
CA VAL A 34 -7.39 -9.80 -1.33
C VAL A 34 -6.87 -10.90 -2.26
N PRO A 35 -5.81 -10.64 -3.04
CA PRO A 35 -5.22 -11.66 -3.91
C PRO A 35 -4.72 -12.85 -3.07
N LYS A 36 -4.96 -14.07 -3.55
CA LYS A 36 -4.57 -15.30 -2.84
C LYS A 36 -3.13 -15.74 -3.12
N THR A 37 -2.52 -15.17 -4.16
CA THR A 37 -1.17 -15.50 -4.62
C THR A 37 -0.33 -14.24 -4.71
N TRP A 38 0.99 -14.40 -4.56
CA TRP A 38 1.94 -13.30 -4.73
C TRP A 38 1.84 -12.70 -6.13
N ASP A 39 1.76 -13.52 -7.19
CA ASP A 39 1.68 -13.04 -8.58
C ASP A 39 0.53 -12.05 -8.79
N ASN A 40 -0.67 -12.40 -8.32
CA ASN A 40 -1.83 -11.52 -8.43
C ASN A 40 -1.67 -10.26 -7.57
N ALA A 41 -1.01 -10.38 -6.42
CA ALA A 41 -0.72 -9.24 -5.56
C ALA A 41 0.29 -8.28 -6.20
N ALA A 42 1.36 -8.82 -6.77
CA ALA A 42 2.40 -8.08 -7.46
C ALA A 42 1.85 -7.37 -8.70
N GLU A 43 0.95 -8.00 -9.46
CA GLU A 43 0.27 -7.38 -10.60
C GLU A 43 -0.55 -6.15 -10.17
N ILE A 44 -1.39 -6.31 -9.14
CA ILE A 44 -2.21 -5.21 -8.61
C ILE A 44 -1.31 -4.07 -8.08
N LEU A 45 -0.25 -4.41 -7.33
CA LEU A 45 0.71 -3.43 -6.83
C LEU A 45 1.43 -2.70 -7.97
N ASN A 46 1.75 -3.40 -9.06
CA ASN A 46 2.41 -2.80 -10.22
C ASN A 46 1.49 -1.80 -10.95
N VAL A 47 0.18 -2.08 -11.02
CA VAL A 47 -0.82 -1.11 -11.52
C VAL A 47 -0.83 0.14 -10.64
N VAL A 48 -0.75 -0.01 -9.32
CA VAL A 48 -0.66 1.12 -8.38
C VAL A 48 0.64 1.90 -8.59
N CYS A 49 1.80 1.23 -8.70
CA CYS A 49 3.09 1.88 -8.98
C CYS A 49 3.04 2.70 -10.27
N THR A 50 2.45 2.14 -11.33
CA THR A 50 2.29 2.81 -12.64
C THR A 50 1.41 4.04 -12.52
N LYS A 51 0.25 3.93 -11.84
CA LYS A 51 -0.65 5.08 -11.62
C LYS A 51 0.00 6.19 -10.80
N LEU A 52 0.89 5.84 -9.89
CA LEU A 52 1.65 6.80 -9.08
C LEU A 52 2.88 7.38 -9.82
N GLY A 53 3.20 6.90 -11.03
CA GLY A 53 4.38 7.32 -11.77
C GLY A 53 5.70 6.94 -11.10
N CYS A 54 5.70 5.91 -10.23
CA CYS A 54 6.87 5.48 -9.48
C CYS A 54 7.49 4.24 -10.15
N ASN A 55 8.56 4.45 -10.91
CA ASN A 55 9.23 3.39 -11.65
C ASN A 55 9.99 2.44 -10.71
N GLU A 56 10.60 2.98 -9.66
CA GLU A 56 11.33 2.23 -8.63
C GLU A 56 10.42 1.24 -7.89
N CYS A 57 9.15 1.59 -7.70
CA CYS A 57 8.13 0.71 -7.14
C CYS A 57 7.88 -0.51 -8.06
N GLY A 58 7.82 -0.30 -9.37
CA GLY A 58 7.68 -1.39 -10.34
C GLY A 58 8.91 -2.29 -10.40
N GLU A 59 10.12 -1.72 -10.32
CA GLU A 59 11.37 -2.50 -10.26
C GLU A 59 11.47 -3.32 -8.97
N LEU A 60 11.09 -2.74 -7.83
CA LEU A 60 11.05 -3.44 -6.54
C LEU A 60 10.13 -4.67 -6.58
N LEU A 61 8.95 -4.55 -7.19
CA LEU A 61 8.03 -5.67 -7.32
C LEU A 61 8.58 -6.76 -8.22
N LYS A 62 9.25 -6.40 -9.33
CA LYS A 62 9.88 -7.36 -10.24
C LYS A 62 11.06 -8.10 -9.60
N SER A 63 11.81 -7.45 -8.72
CA SER A 63 12.95 -8.07 -8.03
C SER A 63 12.55 -8.91 -6.82
N THR A 64 11.29 -8.81 -6.36
CA THR A 64 10.83 -9.48 -5.15
C THR A 64 9.96 -10.69 -5.49
N ASP A 65 10.38 -11.86 -5.03
CA ASP A 65 9.54 -13.06 -5.03
C ASP A 65 9.11 -13.38 -3.59
N LEU A 66 7.81 -13.21 -3.30
CA LEU A 66 7.22 -13.60 -2.03
C LEU A 66 6.37 -14.85 -2.13
N THR A 67 6.39 -15.61 -3.23
CA THR A 67 5.47 -16.74 -3.46
C THR A 67 5.39 -17.68 -2.26
N THR A 68 6.54 -18.08 -1.72
CA THR A 68 6.61 -18.95 -0.53
C THR A 68 6.11 -18.28 0.74
N SER A 69 6.45 -17.01 0.96
CA SER A 69 6.10 -16.26 2.17
C SER A 69 4.66 -15.75 2.16
N TYR A 70 4.08 -15.52 0.98
CA TYR A 70 2.78 -14.91 0.78
C TYR A 70 1.66 -15.78 1.33
N ALA A 71 1.77 -17.09 1.20
CA ALA A 71 0.82 -18.03 1.79
C ALA A 71 0.70 -17.85 3.32
N ASN A 72 1.82 -17.62 4.00
CA ASN A 72 1.85 -17.36 5.44
C ASN A 72 1.39 -15.93 5.78
N MET A 73 1.64 -14.96 4.91
CA MET A 73 1.17 -13.58 5.09
C MET A 73 -0.32 -13.40 4.85
N TYR A 74 -0.89 -14.18 3.93
CA TYR A 74 -2.29 -14.07 3.49
C TYR A 74 -3.31 -14.00 4.63
N PRO A 75 -3.32 -14.91 5.64
CA PRO A 75 -4.27 -14.79 6.75
C PRO A 75 -4.14 -13.47 7.50
N HIS A 76 -2.92 -12.99 7.73
CA HIS A 76 -2.68 -11.72 8.41
C HIS A 76 -3.12 -10.51 7.57
N ILE A 77 -2.99 -10.57 6.24
CA ILE A 77 -3.49 -9.53 5.33
C ILE A 77 -5.02 -9.46 5.41
N VAL A 78 -5.69 -10.62 5.39
CA VAL A 78 -7.14 -10.72 5.53
C VAL A 78 -7.62 -10.18 6.88
N ASP A 79 -6.93 -10.52 7.97
CA ASP A 79 -7.24 -10.02 9.32
C ASP A 79 -7.05 -8.51 9.41
N CYS A 80 -5.95 -8.00 8.86
CA CYS A 80 -5.66 -6.57 8.81
C CYS A 80 -6.78 -5.81 8.08
N ARG A 81 -7.17 -6.29 6.88
CA ARG A 81 -8.30 -5.73 6.14
C ARG A 81 -9.58 -5.78 6.96
N THR A 82 -9.90 -6.93 7.55
CA THR A 82 -11.12 -7.11 8.36
C THR A 82 -11.18 -6.13 9.53
N ASN A 83 -10.07 -5.96 10.23
CA ASN A 83 -9.96 -5.03 11.36
C ASN A 83 -10.04 -3.57 10.92
N LEU A 84 -9.38 -3.20 9.83
CA LEU A 84 -9.50 -1.86 9.24
C LEU A 84 -10.94 -1.55 8.87
N CYS A 85 -11.62 -2.47 8.20
CA CYS A 85 -13.02 -2.32 7.83
C CYS A 85 -13.94 -2.21 9.05
N ARG A 86 -13.76 -3.06 10.05
CA ARG A 86 -14.56 -3.01 11.28
C ARG A 86 -14.42 -1.66 12.01
N ASN A 87 -13.20 -1.14 12.08
CA ASN A 87 -12.88 0.02 12.92
C ASN A 87 -13.13 1.36 12.23
N TYR A 88 -12.88 1.44 10.92
CA TYR A 88 -12.93 2.69 10.18
C TYR A 88 -14.15 2.81 9.26
N CYS A 89 -14.82 1.70 8.97
CA CYS A 89 -15.96 1.66 8.07
C CYS A 89 -17.20 1.18 8.80
N LYS A 90 -18.00 2.13 9.30
CA LYS A 90 -19.31 1.82 9.86
C LYS A 90 -20.19 1.27 8.73
N LYS A 91 -20.27 -0.07 8.66
CA LYS A 91 -21.28 -0.87 7.94
C LYS A 91 -20.95 -1.21 6.47
N MET A 92 -20.13 -2.24 6.24
CA MET A 92 -20.20 -3.10 5.05
C MET A 92 -19.74 -4.54 5.37
N LEU A 93 -20.35 -5.15 6.39
CA LEU A 93 -20.40 -6.60 6.56
C LEU A 93 -21.89 -6.99 6.47
N ASN A 94 -22.41 -7.01 5.25
CA ASN A 94 -23.66 -7.70 4.91
C ASN A 94 -23.32 -8.74 3.86
#